data_AF-A0A0D7B5A4-F1
#
_entry.id   AF-A0A0D7B5A4-F1
#
_cell.length_a   1.000
_cell.length_b   1.000
_cell.length_c   1.000
_cell.angle_alpha   90.00
_cell.angle_beta   90.00
_cell.angle_gamma   90.00
#
_symmetry.space_group_name_H-M   'P 1'
#
loop_
_entity.id
_entity.type
_entity.pdbx_description
1 polymer ?
#
loop_
_entity_poly.entity_id
_entity_poly.type
_entity_poly.pdbx_seq_one_letter_code
_entity_poly.pdbx_strand_id
1 'polypeptide(L)'
;MVFTRKKGRPRKHPTIAHAKEAAREKRARYEQTHVESRRRRKVEKSPPNSIKWTAPVLSPRELMDHDDSNTFAVPPNHQLAVLYRTLKNTHSVISTSLGGDVAIWFSTTLELLTAGTAGTLESLCSTLNTILHVMEPYFRAMEVTFDTYNLLSRDDDGTWEARAMALTQEVRSWRARLQGVLGAYDIGIRYMKSMLVAGEL
;
A
#
# COMPACT_ATOMS: atom_id res chain seq x y z
N MET A 1 56.32 65.36 10.02
CA MET A 1 54.85 65.17 9.95
C MET A 1 54.44 65.19 8.48
N VAL A 2 53.63 64.35 7.83
CA VAL A 2 52.86 63.09 8.04
C VAL A 2 52.56 62.64 6.57
N PHE A 3 52.65 61.38 6.12
CA PHE A 3 51.56 60.38 6.08
C PHE A 3 52.11 59.09 5.42
N THR A 4 52.41 58.06 6.20
CA THR A 4 52.58 56.70 5.66
C THR A 4 51.20 56.07 5.48
N ARG A 5 50.80 55.80 4.22
CA ARG A 5 49.53 55.14 3.91
C ARG A 5 49.50 53.74 4.57
N LYS A 6 48.50 53.46 5.40
CA LYS A 6 48.27 52.14 6.02
C LYS A 6 48.18 51.06 4.91
N LYS A 7 49.06 50.06 4.96
CA LYS A 7 48.96 48.83 4.14
C LYS A 7 47.68 48.07 4.51
N GLY A 8 46.61 48.32 3.77
CA GLY A 8 45.36 47.56 3.88
C GLY A 8 45.53 46.12 3.40
N ARG A 9 44.67 45.23 3.90
CA ARG A 9 44.60 43.80 3.55
C ARG A 9 44.50 43.62 2.01
N PRO A 10 45.25 42.69 1.40
CA PRO A 10 45.15 42.44 -0.03
C PRO A 10 43.71 42.12 -0.43
N ARG A 11 43.23 42.75 -1.51
CA ARG A 11 41.91 42.45 -2.07
C ARG A 11 41.92 41.02 -2.61
N LYS A 12 40.93 40.21 -2.20
CA LYS A 12 40.79 38.81 -2.63
C LYS A 12 40.59 38.66 -4.15
N HIS A 13 40.07 39.70 -4.80
CA HIS A 13 39.91 39.75 -6.25
C HIS A 13 40.50 41.07 -6.78
N PRO A 14 41.21 41.03 -7.93
CA PRO A 14 41.92 42.19 -8.48
C PRO A 14 40.96 43.28 -8.97
N THR A 15 39.78 42.92 -9.46
CA THR A 15 38.77 43.87 -9.94
C THR A 15 37.36 43.52 -9.43
N ILE A 16 36.47 44.52 -9.42
CA ILE A 16 35.06 44.33 -9.05
C ILE A 16 34.36 43.37 -10.03
N ALA A 17 34.74 43.39 -11.31
CA ALA A 17 34.24 42.46 -12.32
C ALA A 17 34.59 41.01 -11.98
N HIS A 18 35.85 40.72 -11.65
CA HIS A 18 36.28 39.39 -11.23
C HIS A 18 35.58 38.90 -9.95
N ALA A 19 35.30 39.80 -9.01
CA ALA A 19 34.54 39.44 -7.81
C ALA A 19 33.08 39.05 -8.14
N LYS A 20 32.44 39.75 -9.08
CA LYS A 20 31.07 39.44 -9.53
C LYS A 20 31.01 38.13 -10.29
N GLU A 21 31.99 37.86 -11.14
CA GLU A 21 32.07 36.63 -11.92
C GLU A 21 32.32 35.40 -11.01
N ALA A 22 33.28 35.49 -10.09
CA ALA A 22 33.52 34.44 -9.10
C ALA A 22 32.30 34.17 -8.20
N ALA A 23 31.53 35.21 -7.86
CA ALA A 23 30.28 35.06 -7.11
C ALA A 23 29.18 34.37 -7.94
N ARG A 24 29.09 34.67 -9.25
CA ARG A 24 28.15 33.99 -10.16
C ARG A 24 28.50 32.51 -10.33
N GLU A 25 29.77 32.19 -10.57
CA GLU A 25 30.22 30.79 -10.68
C GLU A 25 29.97 30.00 -9.38
N LYS A 26 30.25 30.62 -8.22
CA LYS A 26 29.99 29.97 -6.93
C LYS A 26 28.50 29.69 -6.71
N ARG A 27 27.62 30.63 -7.10
CA ARG A 27 26.16 30.43 -7.03
C ARG A 27 25.69 29.34 -7.99
N ALA A 28 26.19 29.31 -9.22
CA ALA A 28 25.85 28.30 -10.21
C ALA A 28 26.28 26.89 -9.75
N ARG A 29 27.49 26.74 -9.21
CA ARG A 29 27.95 25.46 -8.62
C ARG A 29 27.11 25.03 -7.41
N TYR A 30 26.71 25.98 -6.57
CA TYR A 30 25.84 25.71 -5.43
C TYR A 30 24.44 25.27 -5.88
N GLU A 31 23.85 25.91 -6.88
CA GLU A 31 22.54 25.51 -7.42
C GLU A 31 22.58 24.13 -8.08
N GLN A 32 23.60 23.83 -8.89
CA GLN A 32 23.75 22.50 -9.51
C GLN A 32 23.83 21.38 -8.45
N THR A 33 24.68 21.57 -7.44
CA THR A 33 24.81 20.61 -6.33
C THR A 33 23.54 20.51 -5.47
N HIS A 34 22.81 21.60 -5.26
CA HIS A 34 21.54 21.58 -4.52
C HIS A 34 20.37 21.00 -5.31
N VAL A 35 20.34 21.16 -6.64
CA VAL A 35 19.32 20.56 -7.51
C VAL A 35 19.52 19.05 -7.57
N GLU A 36 20.77 18.59 -7.72
CA GLU A 36 21.10 17.17 -7.65
C GLU A 36 20.81 16.58 -6.27
N SER A 37 21.16 17.27 -5.18
CA SER A 37 20.80 16.85 -3.82
C SER A 37 19.29 16.77 -3.61
N ARG A 38 18.52 17.74 -4.13
CA ARG A 38 17.04 17.71 -4.09
C ARG A 38 16.45 16.57 -4.92
N ARG A 39 17.03 16.25 -6.08
CA ARG A 39 16.62 15.10 -6.91
C ARG A 39 16.95 13.77 -6.24
N ARG A 40 18.15 13.61 -5.68
CA ARG A 40 18.55 12.42 -4.90
C ARG A 40 17.65 12.21 -3.68
N ARG A 41 17.38 13.27 -2.91
CA ARG A 41 16.42 13.24 -1.78
C ARG A 41 14.98 12.93 -2.18
N LYS A 42 14.57 13.16 -3.44
CA LYS A 42 13.25 12.76 -3.95
C LYS A 42 13.20 11.29 -4.34
N VAL A 43 14.30 10.75 -4.89
CA VAL A 43 14.41 9.33 -5.26
C VAL A 43 14.64 8.45 -4.02
N GLU A 44 15.35 8.94 -3.00
CA GLU A 44 15.54 8.28 -1.69
C GLU A 44 14.32 8.36 -0.75
N LYS A 45 13.20 8.97 -1.20
CA LYS A 45 12.00 9.23 -0.35
C LYS A 45 10.82 8.30 -0.60
N SER A 46 10.99 7.23 -1.36
CA SER A 46 10.16 6.03 -1.15
C SER A 46 10.82 5.26 -0.01
N PRO A 47 10.20 5.09 1.16
CA PRO A 47 10.77 4.27 2.21
C PRO A 47 11.00 2.88 1.60
N PRO A 48 12.23 2.32 1.66
CA PRO A 48 12.50 0.98 1.13
C PRO A 48 11.61 -0.10 1.76
N ASN A 49 10.99 0.21 2.90
CA ASN A 49 10.13 -0.65 3.68
C ASN A 49 8.70 -0.08 3.74
N SER A 50 7.99 -0.01 2.60
CA SER A 50 6.58 0.37 2.58
C SER A 50 5.73 -0.75 1.97
N ILE A 51 4.58 -1.00 2.60
CA ILE A 51 3.61 -1.97 2.10
C ILE A 51 2.99 -1.42 0.82
N LYS A 52 3.24 -2.09 -0.30
CA LYS A 52 2.70 -1.70 -1.60
C LYS A 52 1.25 -2.15 -1.69
N TRP A 53 0.32 -1.23 -1.88
CA TRP A 53 -1.08 -1.54 -2.13
C TRP A 53 -1.69 -0.41 -2.96
N THR A 54 -2.83 -0.67 -3.57
CA THR A 54 -3.59 0.34 -4.30
C THR A 54 -5.01 0.35 -3.79
N ALA A 55 -5.57 1.53 -3.53
CA ALA A 55 -6.97 1.63 -3.15
C ALA A 55 -7.88 1.25 -4.34
N PRO A 56 -8.98 0.52 -4.10
CA PRO A 56 -10.00 0.28 -5.10
C PRO A 56 -10.50 1.59 -5.72
N VAL A 57 -10.69 1.58 -7.04
CA VAL A 57 -11.21 2.74 -7.78
C VAL A 57 -12.73 2.83 -7.69
N LEU A 58 -13.40 1.68 -7.67
CA LEU A 58 -14.85 1.55 -7.66
C LEU A 58 -15.32 1.11 -6.28
N SER A 59 -16.36 1.77 -5.77
CA SER A 59 -17.04 1.37 -4.54
C SER A 59 -17.75 0.02 -4.69
N PRO A 60 -18.08 -0.68 -3.58
CA PRO A 60 -18.81 -1.95 -3.66
C PRO A 60 -20.14 -1.85 -4.40
N ARG A 61 -20.82 -0.69 -4.32
CA ARG A 61 -22.07 -0.44 -5.05
C ARG A 61 -21.82 -0.34 -6.55
N GLU A 62 -20.81 0.43 -6.96
CA GLU A 62 -20.46 0.56 -8.38
C GLU A 62 -20.02 -0.79 -8.97
N LEU A 63 -19.40 -1.67 -8.19
CA LEU A 63 -19.04 -3.03 -8.63
C LEU A 63 -20.25 -3.94 -8.90
N MET A 64 -21.39 -3.69 -8.25
CA MET A 64 -22.64 -4.41 -8.55
C MET A 64 -23.24 -3.99 -9.89
N ASP A 65 -23.07 -2.71 -10.24
CA ASP A 65 -23.58 -2.12 -11.47
C ASP A 65 -22.60 -2.29 -12.66
N HIS A 66 -21.33 -2.62 -12.37
CA HIS A 66 -20.29 -2.87 -13.38
C HIS A 66 -20.40 -4.28 -13.94
N ASP A 67 -21.17 -4.44 -15.02
CA ASP A 67 -21.26 -5.68 -15.79
C ASP A 67 -20.07 -5.75 -16.75
N ASP A 68 -18.88 -6.05 -16.23
CA ASP A 68 -17.78 -6.47 -17.09
C ASP A 68 -18.25 -7.73 -17.83
N SER A 69 -18.26 -7.67 -19.15
CA SER A 69 -18.65 -8.77 -20.03
C SER A 69 -17.83 -10.02 -19.69
N ASN A 70 -18.40 -10.92 -18.90
CA ASN A 70 -17.65 -11.94 -18.19
C ASN A 70 -17.09 -13.00 -19.14
N THR A 71 -15.78 -13.23 -19.04
CA THR A 71 -15.03 -14.31 -19.70
C THR A 71 -15.06 -15.63 -18.90
N PHE A 72 -15.79 -15.69 -17.79
CA PHE A 72 -15.84 -16.85 -16.90
C PHE A 72 -17.25 -17.43 -16.78
N ALA A 73 -17.31 -18.74 -16.51
CA ALA A 73 -18.57 -19.46 -16.38
C ALA A 73 -19.36 -19.00 -15.14
N VAL A 74 -20.68 -18.96 -15.26
CA VAL A 74 -21.62 -18.54 -14.20
C VAL A 74 -22.74 -19.58 -14.03
N PRO A 75 -23.42 -19.61 -12.86
CA PRO A 75 -24.61 -20.43 -12.65
C PRO A 75 -25.69 -20.19 -13.72
N PRO A 76 -26.48 -21.22 -14.07
CA PRO A 76 -27.56 -21.08 -15.05
C PRO A 76 -28.71 -20.21 -14.53
N ASN A 77 -28.96 -20.22 -13.22
CA ASN A 77 -29.94 -19.34 -12.60
C ASN A 77 -29.46 -17.89 -12.63
N HIS A 78 -30.22 -17.02 -13.29
CA HIS A 78 -29.88 -15.60 -13.46
C HIS A 78 -29.61 -14.86 -12.14
N GLN A 79 -30.41 -15.12 -11.09
CA GLN A 79 -30.23 -14.45 -9.80
C GLN A 79 -28.92 -14.88 -9.13
N LEU A 80 -28.62 -16.18 -9.16
CA LEU A 80 -27.35 -16.71 -8.65
C LEU A 80 -26.17 -16.25 -9.51
N ALA A 81 -26.35 -16.11 -10.81
CA ALA A 81 -25.33 -15.58 -11.71
C ALA A 81 -24.94 -14.14 -11.35
N VAL A 82 -25.91 -13.27 -11.09
CA VAL A 82 -25.66 -11.88 -10.65
C VAL A 82 -24.88 -11.88 -9.34
N LEU A 83 -25.32 -12.64 -8.34
CA LEU A 83 -24.63 -12.70 -7.04
C LEU A 83 -23.22 -13.28 -7.16
N TYR A 84 -23.04 -14.35 -7.94
CA TYR A 84 -21.73 -14.96 -8.16
C TYR A 84 -20.76 -14.00 -8.88
N ARG A 85 -21.25 -13.23 -9.85
CA ARG A 85 -20.46 -12.17 -10.50
C ARG A 85 -20.03 -11.12 -9.49
N THR A 86 -20.94 -10.64 -8.65
CA THR A 86 -20.62 -9.68 -7.58
C THR A 86 -19.55 -10.23 -6.63
N LEU A 87 -19.66 -11.50 -6.22
CA LEU A 87 -18.66 -12.18 -5.39
C LEU A 87 -17.29 -12.20 -6.09
N LYS A 88 -17.25 -12.62 -7.35
CA LYS A 88 -16.01 -12.72 -8.13
C LYS A 88 -15.38 -11.34 -8.38
N ASN A 89 -16.17 -10.34 -8.73
CA ASN A 89 -15.70 -8.98 -8.96
C ASN A 89 -15.13 -8.38 -7.68
N THR A 90 -15.83 -8.52 -6.55
CA THR A 90 -15.36 -8.07 -5.24
C THR A 90 -14.05 -8.76 -4.85
N HIS A 91 -13.98 -10.09 -5.00
CA HIS A 91 -12.75 -10.86 -4.78
C HIS A 91 -11.59 -10.35 -5.64
N SER A 92 -11.82 -10.14 -6.94
CA SER A 92 -10.84 -9.65 -7.89
C SER A 92 -10.33 -8.25 -7.54
N VAL A 93 -11.21 -7.36 -7.08
CA VAL A 93 -10.85 -6.01 -6.66
C VAL A 93 -9.98 -6.03 -5.41
N ILE A 94 -10.34 -6.85 -4.40
CA ILE A 94 -9.52 -7.03 -3.20
C ILE A 94 -8.15 -7.58 -3.59
N SER A 95 -8.12 -8.64 -4.40
CA SER A 95 -6.87 -9.26 -4.85
C SER A 95 -5.97 -8.27 -5.60
N THR A 96 -6.52 -7.52 -6.56
CA THR A 96 -5.78 -6.51 -7.34
C THR A 96 -5.27 -5.37 -6.45
N SER A 97 -6.07 -4.94 -5.48
CA SER A 97 -5.69 -3.90 -4.51
C SER A 97 -4.51 -4.32 -3.64
N LEU A 98 -4.41 -5.62 -3.35
CA LEU A 98 -3.31 -6.27 -2.65
C LEU A 98 -2.22 -6.80 -3.60
N GLY A 99 -2.09 -6.23 -4.81
CA GLY A 99 -0.98 -6.53 -5.72
C GLY A 99 -1.19 -7.75 -6.64
N GLY A 100 -2.41 -8.29 -6.72
CA GLY A 100 -2.81 -9.37 -7.63
C GLY A 100 -2.49 -10.77 -7.13
N ASP A 101 -1.32 -10.98 -6.53
CA ASP A 101 -1.00 -12.20 -5.79
C ASP A 101 -0.98 -11.88 -4.29
N VAL A 102 -2.11 -12.18 -3.64
CA VAL A 102 -2.32 -11.88 -2.23
C VAL A 102 -1.40 -12.70 -1.32
N ALA A 103 -1.01 -13.92 -1.72
CA ALA A 103 -0.10 -14.75 -0.94
C ALA A 103 1.31 -14.15 -0.93
N ILE A 104 1.81 -13.73 -2.10
CA ILE A 104 3.08 -13.01 -2.22
C ILE A 104 3.02 -11.70 -1.45
N TRP A 105 1.92 -10.96 -1.54
CA TRP A 105 1.73 -9.72 -0.81
C TRP A 105 1.82 -9.89 0.70
N PHE A 106 1.14 -10.90 1.25
CA PHE A 106 1.24 -11.22 2.68
C PHE A 106 2.66 -11.61 3.06
N SER A 107 3.30 -12.53 2.33
CA SER A 107 4.68 -12.96 2.65
C SER A 107 5.66 -11.78 2.69
N THR A 108 5.61 -10.90 1.70
CA THR A 108 6.43 -9.68 1.63
C THR A 108 6.14 -8.74 2.81
N THR A 109 4.86 -8.60 3.16
CA THR A 109 4.44 -7.76 4.28
C THR A 109 4.92 -8.31 5.62
N LEU A 110 4.83 -9.63 5.82
CA LEU A 110 5.31 -10.30 7.04
C LEU A 110 6.83 -10.20 7.17
N GLU A 111 7.58 -10.30 6.07
CA GLU A 111 9.02 -10.06 6.05
C GLU A 111 9.37 -8.64 6.49
N LEU A 112 8.65 -7.63 5.97
CA LEU A 112 8.83 -6.23 6.36
C LEU A 112 8.53 -6.00 7.84
N LEU A 113 7.47 -6.62 8.37
CA LEU A 113 7.13 -6.52 9.79
C LEU A 113 8.19 -7.21 10.67
N THR A 114 8.65 -8.39 10.27
CA THR A 114 9.65 -9.16 11.04
C THR A 114 10.97 -8.39 11.12
N ALA A 115 11.42 -7.83 10.00
CA ALA A 115 12.65 -7.04 9.90
C ALA A 115 12.52 -5.62 10.49
N GLY A 116 11.30 -5.12 10.67
CA GLY A 116 11.04 -3.76 11.15
C GLY A 116 11.56 -3.48 12.56
N THR A 117 12.09 -2.28 12.76
CA THR A 117 12.35 -1.70 14.09
C THR A 117 11.08 -1.04 14.65
N ALA A 118 11.04 -0.71 15.95
CA ALA A 118 9.82 -0.20 16.60
C ALA A 118 9.16 0.99 15.86
N GLY A 119 9.92 2.00 15.45
CA GLY A 119 9.37 3.16 14.72
C GLY A 119 8.87 2.82 13.32
N THR A 120 9.52 1.88 12.61
CA THR A 120 9.02 1.41 11.31
C THR A 120 7.79 0.52 11.46
N LEU A 121 7.70 -0.26 12.53
CA LEU A 121 6.56 -1.13 12.81
C LEU A 121 5.28 -0.33 13.04
N GLU A 122 5.36 0.77 13.79
CA GLU A 122 4.23 1.67 13.99
C GLU A 122 3.70 2.20 12.64
N SER A 123 4.59 2.64 11.75
CA SER A 123 4.21 3.11 10.41
C SER A 123 3.61 1.99 9.54
N LEU A 124 4.18 0.78 9.59
CA LEU A 124 3.69 -0.38 8.84
C LEU A 124 2.30 -0.81 9.36
N CYS A 125 2.11 -0.88 10.68
CA CYS A 125 0.82 -1.23 11.28
C CYS A 125 -0.23 -0.15 11.04
N SER A 126 0.14 1.13 11.07
CA SER A 126 -0.75 2.23 10.67
C SER A 126 -1.20 2.10 9.21
N THR A 127 -0.29 1.68 8.33
CA THR A 127 -0.62 1.39 6.92
C THR A 127 -1.57 0.21 6.81
N LEU A 128 -1.30 -0.90 7.51
CA LEU A 128 -2.19 -2.06 7.55
C LEU A 128 -3.59 -1.73 8.08
N ASN A 129 -3.67 -0.90 9.12
CA ASN A 129 -4.95 -0.45 9.66
C ASN A 129 -5.72 0.40 8.63
N THR A 130 -5.02 1.25 7.89
CA THR A 130 -5.61 2.03 6.78
C THR A 130 -6.13 1.10 5.68
N ILE A 131 -5.35 0.09 5.29
CA ILE A 131 -5.75 -0.91 4.30
C ILE A 131 -7.01 -1.64 4.78
N LEU A 132 -6.99 -2.15 6.02
CA LEU A 132 -8.13 -2.85 6.61
C LEU A 132 -9.38 -1.96 6.60
N HIS A 133 -9.26 -0.70 7.01
CA HIS A 133 -10.38 0.24 7.04
C HIS A 133 -10.95 0.52 5.64
N VAL A 134 -10.09 0.68 4.64
CA VAL A 134 -10.52 0.90 3.24
C VAL A 134 -11.10 -0.36 2.61
N MET A 135 -10.61 -1.56 2.98
CA MET A 135 -11.10 -2.85 2.48
C MET A 135 -12.38 -3.33 3.17
N GLU A 136 -12.67 -2.85 4.39
CA GLU A 136 -13.79 -3.30 5.22
C GLU A 136 -15.16 -3.30 4.49
N PRO A 137 -15.52 -2.27 3.69
CA PRO A 137 -16.76 -2.31 2.91
C PRO A 137 -16.82 -3.45 1.90
N TYR A 138 -15.68 -3.85 1.32
CA TYR A 138 -15.60 -4.95 0.35
C TYR A 138 -15.69 -6.31 1.04
N PHE A 139 -15.03 -6.46 2.20
CA PHE A 139 -15.18 -7.65 3.04
C PHE A 139 -16.64 -7.84 3.46
N ARG A 140 -17.30 -6.75 3.88
CA ARG A 140 -18.71 -6.79 4.27
C ARG A 140 -19.61 -7.10 3.08
N ALA A 141 -19.35 -6.50 1.91
CA ALA A 141 -20.11 -6.78 0.70
C ALA A 141 -19.99 -8.26 0.29
N MET A 142 -18.80 -8.84 0.40
CA MET A 142 -18.57 -10.27 0.13
C MET A 142 -19.39 -11.16 1.06
N GLU A 143 -19.40 -10.88 2.37
CA GLU A 143 -20.19 -11.62 3.36
C GLU A 143 -21.69 -11.56 3.06
N VAL A 144 -22.23 -10.36 2.89
CA VAL A 144 -23.67 -10.16 2.65
C VAL A 144 -24.11 -10.81 1.33
N THR A 145 -23.29 -10.68 0.29
CA THR A 145 -23.59 -11.27 -1.02
C THR A 145 -23.57 -12.79 -0.93
N PHE A 146 -22.64 -13.39 -0.17
CA PHE A 146 -22.57 -14.84 0.01
C PHE A 146 -23.72 -15.36 0.87
N ASP A 147 -24.10 -14.65 1.93
CA ASP A 147 -25.26 -15.02 2.74
C ASP A 147 -26.54 -14.99 1.89
N THR A 148 -26.68 -13.98 1.02
CA THR A 148 -27.78 -13.89 0.06
C THR A 148 -27.73 -15.02 -0.97
N TYR A 149 -26.53 -15.36 -1.45
CA TYR A 149 -26.32 -16.49 -2.37
C TYR A 149 -26.79 -17.81 -1.76
N ASN A 150 -26.39 -18.11 -0.52
CA ASN A 150 -26.77 -19.34 0.18
C ASN A 150 -28.26 -19.47 0.44
N LEU A 151 -28.95 -18.34 0.66
CA LEU A 151 -30.41 -18.35 0.82
C LEU A 151 -31.14 -18.75 -0.47
N LEU A 152 -30.55 -18.44 -1.64
CA LEU A 152 -31.14 -18.68 -2.95
C LEU A 152 -30.65 -19.98 -3.61
N SER A 153 -29.53 -20.56 -3.18
CA SER A 153 -28.89 -21.71 -3.84
C SER A 153 -29.48 -23.09 -3.47
N ARG A 154 -30.71 -23.13 -2.93
CA ARG A 154 -31.27 -24.32 -2.24
C ARG A 154 -31.39 -25.62 -3.05
N ASP A 155 -31.16 -25.63 -4.36
CA ASP A 155 -31.47 -26.78 -5.24
C ASP A 155 -30.44 -27.08 -6.37
N ASP A 156 -29.25 -26.47 -6.40
CA ASP A 156 -28.25 -26.73 -7.47
C ASP A 156 -27.23 -27.83 -7.08
N ASP A 157 -26.57 -28.44 -8.08
CA ASP A 157 -25.57 -29.55 -8.03
C ASP A 157 -24.33 -29.34 -7.11
N GLY A 158 -24.38 -28.44 -6.13
CA GLY A 158 -23.35 -28.13 -5.12
C GLY A 158 -22.09 -27.47 -5.68
N THR A 159 -21.87 -27.54 -6.99
CA THR A 159 -20.63 -27.10 -7.64
C THR A 159 -20.45 -25.58 -7.56
N TRP A 160 -21.52 -24.81 -7.77
CA TRP A 160 -21.46 -23.35 -7.72
C TRP A 160 -21.40 -22.81 -6.29
N GLU A 161 -22.11 -23.46 -5.37
CA GLU A 161 -22.02 -23.17 -3.94
C GLU A 161 -20.60 -23.38 -3.42
N ALA A 162 -19.96 -24.50 -3.75
CA ALA A 162 -18.57 -24.77 -3.38
C ALA A 162 -17.61 -23.69 -3.90
N ARG A 163 -17.81 -23.20 -5.15
CA ARG A 163 -17.00 -22.12 -5.71
C ARG A 163 -17.24 -20.77 -5.02
N ALA A 164 -18.50 -20.42 -4.74
CA ALA A 164 -18.85 -19.20 -4.02
C ALA A 164 -18.29 -19.21 -2.58
N MET A 165 -18.37 -20.37 -1.92
CA MET A 165 -17.82 -20.60 -0.59
C MET A 165 -16.29 -20.45 -0.60
N ALA A 166 -15.59 -21.05 -1.57
CA ALA A 166 -14.14 -20.95 -1.67
C ALA A 166 -13.67 -19.49 -1.79
N LEU A 167 -14.28 -18.68 -2.67
CA LEU A 167 -13.97 -17.25 -2.82
C LEU A 167 -14.18 -16.49 -1.50
N THR A 168 -15.29 -16.76 -0.82
CA THR A 168 -15.65 -16.07 0.42
C THR A 168 -14.71 -16.47 1.56
N GLN A 169 -14.37 -17.76 1.68
CA GLN A 169 -13.46 -18.27 2.69
C GLN A 169 -12.05 -17.71 2.51
N GLU A 170 -11.59 -17.58 1.26
CA GLU A 170 -10.30 -16.98 0.95
C GLU A 170 -10.25 -15.52 1.40
N VAL A 171 -11.25 -14.71 1.04
CA VAL A 171 -11.36 -13.30 1.46
C VAL A 171 -11.46 -13.16 2.99
N ARG A 172 -12.24 -14.02 3.65
CA ARG A 172 -12.32 -14.07 5.12
C ARG A 172 -10.95 -14.37 5.74
N SER A 173 -10.18 -15.27 5.15
CA SER A 173 -8.83 -15.58 5.63
C SER A 173 -7.89 -14.38 5.50
N TRP A 174 -7.98 -13.60 4.41
CA TRP A 174 -7.18 -12.38 4.24
C TRP A 174 -7.53 -11.32 5.28
N ARG A 175 -8.83 -11.09 5.52
CA ARG A 175 -9.31 -10.19 6.57
C ARG A 175 -8.83 -10.61 7.95
N ALA A 176 -8.97 -11.91 8.27
CA ALA A 176 -8.55 -12.46 9.55
C ALA A 176 -7.04 -12.32 9.78
N ARG A 177 -6.21 -12.52 8.74
CA ARG A 177 -4.75 -12.29 8.83
C ARG A 177 -4.41 -10.83 9.12
N LEU A 178 -5.04 -9.88 8.42
CA LEU A 178 -4.84 -8.45 8.70
C LEU A 178 -5.22 -8.10 10.14
N GLN A 179 -6.38 -8.57 10.59
CA GLN A 179 -6.85 -8.37 11.96
C GLN A 179 -5.94 -9.06 12.99
N GLY A 180 -5.43 -10.25 12.70
CA GLY A 180 -4.52 -11.00 13.56
C GLY A 180 -3.20 -10.25 13.78
N VAL A 181 -2.60 -9.73 12.71
CA VAL A 181 -1.37 -8.92 12.80
C VAL A 181 -1.61 -7.65 13.62
N LEU A 182 -2.71 -6.92 13.34
CA LEU A 182 -3.03 -5.70 14.06
C LEU A 182 -3.38 -5.96 15.55
N GLY A 183 -4.13 -7.03 15.83
CA GLY A 183 -4.44 -7.43 17.20
C GLY A 183 -3.20 -7.86 17.99
N ALA A 184 -2.25 -8.55 17.34
CA ALA A 184 -0.98 -8.90 17.97
C ALA A 184 -0.11 -7.66 18.23
N TYR A 185 -0.16 -6.66 17.35
CA TYR A 185 0.50 -5.37 17.56
C TYR A 185 -0.08 -4.61 18.77
N ASP A 186 -1.40 -4.59 18.92
CA ASP A 186 -2.10 -3.94 20.05
C ASP A 186 -1.74 -4.57 21.40
N ILE A 187 -1.48 -5.88 21.45
CA ILE A 187 -0.96 -6.57 22.66
C ILE A 187 0.48 -6.15 22.94
N GLY A 188 1.30 -6.03 21.90
CA GLY A 188 2.62 -5.41 21.98
C GLY A 188 3.63 -5.96 20.96
N ILE A 189 4.61 -5.13 20.61
CA ILE A 189 5.62 -5.43 19.57
C ILE A 189 6.34 -6.77 19.81
N ARG A 190 6.68 -7.11 21.06
CA ARG A 190 7.36 -8.38 21.36
C ARG A 190 6.47 -9.59 21.06
N TYR A 191 5.19 -9.50 21.41
CA TYR A 191 4.21 -10.56 21.18
C TYR A 191 3.95 -10.75 19.68
N MET A 192 3.73 -9.65 18.96
CA MET A 192 3.60 -9.67 17.51
C MET A 192 4.82 -10.33 16.85
N LYS A 193 6.05 -9.95 17.23
CA LYS A 193 7.26 -10.55 16.67
C LYS A 193 7.38 -12.04 16.99
N SER A 194 7.01 -12.49 18.20
CA SER A 194 7.04 -13.92 18.51
C SER A 194 6.07 -14.71 17.63
N MET A 195 4.86 -14.19 17.40
CA MET A 195 3.88 -14.87 16.55
C MET A 195 4.29 -14.88 15.07
N LEU A 196 4.89 -13.79 14.58
CA LEU A 196 5.43 -13.72 13.21
C LEU A 196 6.53 -14.76 12.98
N VAL A 197 7.44 -14.94 13.95
CA VAL A 197 8.51 -15.94 13.86
C VAL A 197 7.97 -17.37 13.97
N ALA A 198 6.92 -17.58 14.76
CA ALA A 198 6.27 -18.88 14.89
C ALA A 198 5.41 -19.26 13.66
N GLY A 199 5.10 -18.31 12.77
CA GLY A 199 4.21 -18.52 11.63
C GLY A 199 2.74 -18.65 12.03
N GLU A 200 2.34 -18.06 13.15
CA GLU A 200 1.00 -18.13 13.72
C GLU A 200 0.07 -17.01 13.24
N LEU A 201 0.54 -16.13 12.34
CA LEU A 201 -0.18 -14.97 11.78
C LEU A 201 -0.26 -15.01 10.25
#